data_AF-A0A2V7XCL2-F1
#
_entry.id   AF-A0A2V7XCL2-F1
#
_cell.length_a   1.000
_cell.length_b   1.000
_cell.length_c   1.000
_cell.angle_alpha   90.00
_cell.angle_beta   90.00
_cell.angle_gamma   90.00
#
_symmetry.space_group_name_H-M   'P 1'
#
loop_
_entity.id
_entity.type
_entity.pdbx_description
1 polymer ?
#
loop_
_entity_poly.entity_id
_entity_poly.type
_entity_poly.pdbx_seq_one_letter_code
_entity_poly.pdbx_strand_id
1 'polypeptide(L)'
;MSVGSPEMEQGLRSILEEMGAPEGEDWTASITRSTASAAWEVVFDGAPRTKADHVDWEILEHESGARFRRLLLGKDEQTLDYFKRSIRKLLWECVQFKDNPIRNHNPKLGDAFEDVVWGLLRNEDMNPIQVRFGVWREGPDGMKFVCKVEYASDRRVPWSWWSSLVRNPQDLANELTRALASRRKRQVVVAPSLRALGRRVARRGLRPTPPPPAPANTAATKEQPLNF
;
A
#
# COMPACT_ATOMS: atom_id res chain seq x y z
N MET A 1 14.87 2.31 -25.98
CA MET A 1 15.29 3.51 -25.22
C MET A 1 16.32 4.25 -26.07
N SER A 2 16.22 5.57 -26.12
CA SER A 2 17.22 6.43 -26.77
C SER A 2 17.37 7.68 -25.91
N VAL A 3 18.29 7.63 -24.95
CA VAL A 3 18.42 8.65 -23.91
C VAL A 3 19.89 8.90 -23.60
N GLY A 4 20.42 10.03 -24.10
CA GLY A 4 21.71 10.54 -23.65
C GLY A 4 22.87 9.57 -23.92
N SER A 5 23.62 9.23 -22.85
CA SER A 5 24.80 8.36 -22.93
C SER A 5 24.46 6.88 -22.68
N PRO A 6 25.28 5.93 -23.19
CA PRO A 6 25.06 4.50 -22.96
C PRO A 6 24.98 4.09 -21.49
N GLU A 7 25.74 4.75 -20.61
CA GLU A 7 25.72 4.50 -19.16
C GLU A 7 24.37 4.90 -18.55
N MET A 8 23.81 6.02 -19.00
CA MET A 8 22.50 6.47 -18.55
C MET A 8 21.42 5.49 -19.01
N GLU A 9 21.46 5.06 -20.28
CA GLU A 9 20.51 4.08 -20.77
C GLU A 9 20.60 2.77 -20.00
N GLN A 10 21.81 2.27 -19.76
CA GLN A 10 22.02 1.05 -18.98
C GLN A 10 21.46 1.20 -17.56
N GLY A 11 21.69 2.35 -16.90
CA GLY A 11 21.12 2.64 -15.59
C GLY A 11 19.59 2.64 -15.59
N LEU A 12 18.96 3.20 -16.63
CA LEU A 12 17.50 3.18 -16.78
C LEU A 12 16.97 1.75 -16.98
N ARG A 13 17.66 0.90 -17.77
CA ARG A 13 17.25 -0.51 -17.95
C ARG A 13 17.36 -1.27 -16.63
N SER A 14 18.49 -1.12 -15.93
CA SER A 14 18.71 -1.76 -14.63
C SER A 14 17.63 -1.37 -13.61
N ILE A 15 17.19 -0.11 -13.61
CA ILE A 15 16.10 0.35 -12.74
C ILE A 15 14.77 -0.30 -13.11
N LEU A 16 14.43 -0.37 -14.40
CA LEU A 16 13.18 -1.02 -14.85
C LEU A 16 13.17 -2.51 -14.48
N GLU A 17 14.30 -3.19 -14.66
CA GLU A 17 14.49 -4.59 -14.27
C GLU A 17 14.38 -4.79 -12.75
N GLU A 18 15.01 -3.91 -11.95
CA GLU A 18 14.94 -3.96 -10.48
C GLU A 18 13.50 -3.71 -9.98
N MET A 19 12.79 -2.75 -10.59
CA MET A 19 11.43 -2.38 -10.18
C MET A 19 10.45 -3.51 -10.44
N GLY A 20 10.50 -4.13 -11.63
CA GLY A 20 9.49 -5.07 -12.07
C GLY A 20 8.07 -4.45 -12.06
N ALA A 21 7.06 -5.31 -12.10
CA ALA A 21 5.66 -4.93 -12.02
C ALA A 21 4.94 -5.70 -10.91
N PRO A 22 3.82 -5.18 -10.38
CA PRO A 22 2.93 -5.94 -9.50
C PRO A 22 2.47 -7.26 -10.12
N GLU A 23 2.21 -8.25 -9.28
CA GLU A 23 1.77 -9.57 -9.73
C GLU A 23 0.45 -9.47 -10.53
N GLY A 24 0.43 -10.07 -11.72
CA GLY A 24 -0.74 -10.08 -12.60
C GLY A 24 -0.91 -8.82 -13.46
N GLU A 25 0.00 -7.85 -13.38
CA GLU A 25 -0.03 -6.67 -14.24
C GLU A 25 1.07 -6.72 -15.31
N ASP A 26 0.70 -6.41 -16.55
CA ASP A 26 1.64 -6.26 -17.65
C ASP A 26 1.93 -4.78 -17.89
N TRP A 27 3.21 -4.43 -17.89
CA TRP A 27 3.68 -3.06 -18.03
C TRP A 27 4.78 -2.97 -19.07
N THR A 28 4.65 -2.01 -19.97
CA THR A 28 5.70 -1.67 -20.93
C THR A 28 6.17 -0.24 -20.73
N ALA A 29 7.45 0.01 -20.97
CA ALA A 29 8.07 1.31 -20.77
C ALA A 29 8.81 1.74 -22.04
N SER A 30 8.64 3.01 -22.43
CA SER A 30 9.46 3.65 -23.43
C SER A 30 9.97 4.99 -22.92
N ILE A 31 11.26 5.24 -23.16
CA ILE A 31 11.92 6.47 -22.75
C ILE A 31 12.67 7.01 -23.95
N THR A 32 12.31 8.23 -24.34
CA THR A 32 12.80 8.91 -25.53
C THR A 32 13.30 10.30 -25.17
N ARG A 33 14.23 10.79 -25.97
CA ARG A 33 14.75 12.14 -25.87
C ARG A 33 15.05 12.65 -27.27
N SER A 34 14.43 13.76 -27.67
CA SER A 34 14.56 14.28 -29.03
C SER A 34 15.93 14.90 -29.32
N THR A 35 16.56 15.54 -28.33
CA THR A 35 17.92 16.12 -28.43
C THR A 35 18.67 16.02 -27.10
N ALA A 36 19.99 16.19 -27.11
CA ALA A 36 20.84 16.10 -25.92
C ALA A 36 20.60 17.17 -24.84
N SER A 37 19.75 18.16 -25.08
CA SER A 37 19.27 19.13 -24.09
C SER A 37 17.76 19.06 -23.85
N ALA A 38 17.03 18.25 -24.63
CA ALA A 38 15.58 18.10 -24.50
C ALA A 38 15.18 17.38 -23.20
N ALA A 39 13.90 17.52 -22.88
CA ALA A 39 13.24 16.74 -21.85
C ALA A 39 13.31 15.24 -22.14
N TRP A 40 13.30 14.41 -21.10
CA TRP A 40 13.02 13.00 -21.28
C TRP A 40 11.51 12.81 -21.31
N GLU A 41 11.03 12.13 -22.34
CA GLU A 41 9.66 11.68 -22.42
C GLU A 41 9.62 10.23 -21.92
N VAL A 42 8.93 10.03 -20.80
CA VAL A 42 8.74 8.73 -20.16
C VAL A 42 7.30 8.32 -20.40
N VAL A 43 7.11 7.17 -21.05
CA VAL A 43 5.80 6.60 -21.33
C VAL A 43 5.73 5.19 -20.75
N PHE A 44 4.66 4.91 -20.01
CA PHE A 44 4.31 3.57 -19.56
C PHE A 44 2.93 3.20 -20.10
N ASP A 45 2.77 1.97 -20.58
CA ASP A 45 1.47 1.39 -20.88
C ASP A 45 1.23 0.23 -19.90
N GLY A 46 0.08 0.21 -19.21
CA GLY A 46 -0.21 -0.83 -18.22
C GLY A 46 -1.60 -0.71 -17.57
N ALA A 47 -1.72 -1.26 -16.36
CA ALA A 47 -2.99 -1.30 -15.62
C ALA A 47 -3.50 0.13 -15.27
N PRO A 48 -4.83 0.35 -15.28
CA PRO A 48 -5.39 1.67 -15.00
C PRO A 48 -5.13 2.10 -13.55
N ARG A 49 -4.83 3.39 -13.37
CA ARG A 49 -4.56 4.03 -12.07
C ARG A 49 -5.40 5.28 -11.89
N THR A 50 -5.65 5.67 -10.64
CA THR A 50 -6.49 6.85 -10.34
C THR A 50 -5.70 8.14 -10.53
N LYS A 51 -6.21 9.08 -11.33
CA LYS A 51 -5.53 10.36 -11.61
C LYS A 51 -5.22 11.19 -10.35
N ALA A 52 -6.04 11.10 -9.30
CA ALA A 52 -5.84 11.82 -8.04
C ALA A 52 -4.52 11.46 -7.34
N ASP A 53 -4.05 10.22 -7.49
CA ASP A 53 -2.82 9.72 -6.86
C ASP A 53 -1.58 9.93 -7.76
N HIS A 54 -1.80 10.14 -9.07
CA HIS A 54 -0.77 10.31 -10.10
C HIS A 54 -0.91 11.66 -10.82
N VAL A 55 -1.01 12.73 -10.05
CA VAL A 55 -1.12 14.10 -10.58
C VAL A 55 0.04 14.46 -11.51
N ASP A 56 1.22 13.89 -11.26
CA ASP A 56 2.46 14.12 -12.01
C ASP A 56 2.50 13.45 -13.40
N TRP A 57 1.52 12.59 -13.71
CA TRP A 57 1.45 11.81 -14.95
C TRP A 57 0.25 12.22 -15.80
N GLU A 58 0.45 12.53 -17.07
CA GLU A 58 -0.64 12.54 -18.04
C GLU A 58 -1.17 11.10 -18.19
N ILE A 59 -2.48 10.89 -18.07
CA ILE A 59 -3.11 9.56 -18.15
C ILE A 59 -4.11 9.57 -19.30
N LEU A 60 -3.95 8.64 -20.23
CA LEU A 60 -4.88 8.38 -21.32
C LEU A 60 -5.43 6.96 -21.14
N GLU A 61 -6.72 6.86 -20.83
CA GLU A 61 -7.39 5.57 -20.64
C GLU A 61 -7.83 4.98 -22.00
N HIS A 62 -7.70 3.66 -22.13
CA HIS A 62 -8.13 2.87 -23.28
C HIS A 62 -8.85 1.60 -22.81
N GLU A 63 -9.55 0.88 -23.70
CA GLU A 63 -10.46 -0.22 -23.32
C GLU A 63 -9.79 -1.35 -22.50
N SER A 64 -8.49 -1.55 -22.64
CA SER A 64 -7.73 -2.63 -21.97
C SER A 64 -6.64 -2.15 -21.00
N GLY A 65 -6.53 -0.84 -20.73
CA GLY A 65 -5.44 -0.31 -19.89
C GLY A 65 -5.34 1.21 -19.92
N ALA A 66 -4.20 1.74 -19.48
CA ALA A 66 -3.92 3.16 -19.50
C ALA A 66 -2.49 3.44 -19.96
N ARG A 67 -2.34 4.55 -20.67
CA ARG A 67 -1.06 5.13 -21.05
C ARG A 67 -0.74 6.27 -20.10
N PHE A 68 0.43 6.20 -19.49
CA PHE A 68 0.98 7.19 -18.58
C PHE A 68 2.13 7.89 -19.26
N ARG A 69 2.10 9.21 -19.31
CA ARG A 69 3.14 10.03 -19.92
C ARG A 69 3.64 11.09 -18.96
N ARG A 70 4.96 11.27 -18.89
CA ARG A 70 5.58 12.33 -18.10
C ARG A 70 6.80 12.90 -18.81
N LEU A 71 6.94 14.22 -18.77
CA LEU A 71 8.10 14.93 -19.29
C LEU A 71 9.01 15.33 -18.11
N LEU A 72 10.27 14.87 -18.14
CA LEU A 72 11.30 15.24 -17.17
C LEU A 72 12.17 16.35 -17.76
N LEU A 73 11.94 17.59 -17.30
CA LEU A 73 12.46 18.80 -17.93
C LEU A 73 13.74 19.30 -17.24
N GLY A 74 13.81 19.17 -15.91
CA GLY A 74 14.91 19.69 -15.11
C GLY A 74 16.13 18.77 -15.05
N LYS A 75 17.33 19.35 -14.88
CA LYS A 75 18.56 18.56 -14.62
C LYS A 75 18.42 17.69 -13.37
N ASP A 76 17.69 18.15 -12.37
CA ASP A 76 17.44 17.41 -11.13
C ASP A 76 16.45 16.25 -11.34
N GLU A 77 15.59 16.34 -12.36
CA GLU A 77 14.63 15.31 -12.73
C GLU A 77 15.22 14.26 -13.69
N GLN A 78 16.18 14.66 -14.53
CA GLN A 78 16.88 13.80 -15.48
C GLN A 78 18.01 13.02 -14.79
N THR A 79 17.68 12.39 -13.66
CA THR A 79 18.58 11.55 -12.86
C THR A 79 17.99 10.17 -12.67
N LEU A 80 18.85 9.16 -12.53
CA LEU A 80 18.44 7.77 -12.27
C LEU A 80 17.62 7.68 -10.96
N ASP A 81 18.01 8.39 -9.92
CA ASP A 81 17.32 8.38 -8.62
C ASP A 81 15.91 8.98 -8.73
N TYR A 82 15.76 10.10 -9.45
CA TYR A 82 14.46 10.72 -9.67
C TYR A 82 13.56 9.82 -10.51
N PHE A 83 14.11 9.21 -11.56
CA PHE A 83 13.40 8.25 -12.40
C PHE A 83 12.90 7.05 -11.56
N LYS A 84 13.79 6.41 -10.79
CA LYS A 84 13.45 5.28 -9.89
C LYS A 84 12.28 5.60 -8.98
N ARG A 85 12.30 6.78 -8.33
CA ARG A 85 11.21 7.22 -7.44
C ARG A 85 9.90 7.47 -8.19
N SER A 86 9.99 8.11 -9.35
CA SER A 86 8.81 8.45 -10.16
C SER A 86 8.07 7.20 -10.64
N ILE A 87 8.80 6.19 -11.09
CA ILE A 87 8.19 4.93 -11.56
C ILE A 87 7.74 4.05 -10.40
N ARG A 88 8.44 4.08 -9.25
CA ARG A 88 8.00 3.37 -8.03
C ARG A 88 6.61 3.81 -7.62
N LYS A 89 6.35 5.12 -7.62
CA LYS A 89 5.04 5.69 -7.28
C LYS A 89 3.96 5.21 -8.26
N LEU A 90 4.26 5.13 -9.55
CA LEU A 90 3.32 4.71 -10.58
C LEU A 90 3.01 3.20 -10.54
N LEU A 91 4.05 2.37 -10.55
CA LEU A 91 3.91 0.91 -10.66
C LEU A 91 3.42 0.30 -9.36
N TRP A 92 3.96 0.73 -8.21
CA TRP A 92 3.74 0.10 -6.91
C TRP A 92 2.90 0.98 -5.98
N GLU A 93 1.64 1.28 -6.37
CA GLU A 93 0.70 2.09 -5.57
C GLU A 93 0.45 1.54 -4.16
N CYS A 94 0.69 0.25 -3.95
CA CYS A 94 0.51 -0.40 -2.66
C CYS A 94 1.49 0.13 -1.59
N VAL A 95 2.62 0.76 -1.97
CA VAL A 95 3.58 1.35 -1.02
C VAL A 95 3.74 2.84 -1.25
N GLN A 96 3.10 3.65 -0.40
CA GLN A 96 3.09 5.09 -0.52
C GLN A 96 4.02 5.74 0.51
N PHE A 97 5.13 6.30 0.04
CA PHE A 97 6.01 7.11 0.87
C PHE A 97 5.47 8.54 1.01
N LYS A 98 5.36 9.03 2.24
CA LYS A 98 5.24 10.48 2.50
C LYS A 98 6.61 11.13 2.44
N ASP A 99 6.62 12.46 2.54
CA ASP A 99 7.86 13.23 2.56
C ASP A 99 8.84 12.67 3.60
N ASN A 100 10.10 12.53 3.17
CA ASN A 100 11.13 11.82 3.92
C ASN A 100 12.14 12.81 4.49
N PRO A 101 12.01 13.20 5.78
CA PRO A 101 12.87 14.21 6.40
C PRO A 101 14.35 13.80 6.47
N ILE A 102 14.69 12.52 6.29
CA ILE A 102 16.08 12.04 6.23
C ILE A 102 16.82 12.67 5.03
N ARG A 103 16.10 12.92 3.93
CA ARG A 103 16.68 13.52 2.71
C ARG A 103 17.22 14.91 2.94
N ASN A 104 16.61 15.68 3.84
CA ASN A 104 17.07 17.03 4.21
C ASN A 104 18.47 17.01 4.87
N HIS A 105 18.88 15.85 5.39
CA HIS A 105 20.19 15.66 6.00
C HIS A 105 21.17 14.95 5.05
N ASN A 106 20.72 13.88 4.41
CA ASN A 106 21.50 13.14 3.43
C ASN A 106 20.55 12.47 2.42
N PRO A 107 20.47 12.96 1.17
CA PRO A 107 19.59 12.42 0.15
C PRO A 107 19.80 10.92 -0.11
N LYS A 108 21.06 10.48 -0.22
CA LYS A 108 21.42 9.07 -0.45
C LYS A 108 20.99 8.18 0.70
N LEU A 109 21.09 8.69 1.94
CA LEU A 109 20.62 7.95 3.11
C LEU A 109 19.10 7.81 3.09
N GLY A 110 18.37 8.90 2.81
CA GLY A 110 16.91 8.87 2.69
C GLY A 110 16.43 7.87 1.63
N ASP A 111 17.09 7.85 0.47
CA ASP A 111 16.79 6.89 -0.60
C ASP A 111 17.09 5.45 -0.16
N ALA A 112 18.21 5.19 0.54
CA ALA A 112 18.53 3.87 1.06
C ALA A 112 17.49 3.35 2.07
N PHE A 113 16.95 4.24 2.92
CA PHE A 113 15.88 3.90 3.85
C PHE A 113 14.57 3.52 3.12
N GLU A 114 14.20 4.30 2.09
CA GLU A 114 13.03 3.98 1.25
C GLU A 114 13.20 2.67 0.50
N ASP A 115 14.38 2.43 -0.08
CA ASP A 115 14.68 1.22 -0.83
C ASP A 115 14.56 -0.05 0.02
N VAL A 116 15.05 -0.01 1.27
CA VAL A 116 14.89 -1.12 2.22
C VAL A 116 13.40 -1.40 2.50
N VAL A 117 12.63 -0.36 2.81
CA VAL A 117 11.21 -0.53 3.15
C VAL A 117 10.42 -1.01 1.95
N TRP A 118 10.64 -0.42 0.78
CA TRP A 118 9.98 -0.81 -0.46
C TRP A 118 10.33 -2.25 -0.84
N GLY A 119 11.61 -2.63 -0.81
CA GLY A 119 12.04 -3.98 -1.17
C GLY A 119 11.44 -5.07 -0.29
N LEU A 120 11.19 -4.77 0.99
CA LEU A 120 10.57 -5.70 1.94
C LEU A 120 9.03 -5.74 1.85
N LEU A 121 8.39 -4.66 1.40
CA LEU A 121 6.92 -4.54 1.43
C LEU A 121 6.24 -4.70 0.07
N ARG A 122 6.94 -4.46 -1.05
CA ARG A 122 6.33 -4.46 -2.40
C ARG A 122 5.58 -5.74 -2.74
N ASN A 123 6.08 -6.89 -2.27
CA ASN A 123 5.51 -8.21 -2.55
C ASN A 123 4.67 -8.77 -1.38
N GLU A 124 4.44 -7.97 -0.34
CA GLU A 124 3.55 -8.41 0.75
C GLU A 124 2.09 -8.28 0.33
N ASP A 125 1.31 -9.34 0.51
CA ASP A 125 -0.15 -9.30 0.32
C ASP A 125 -0.79 -8.43 1.41
N MET A 126 -0.98 -7.16 1.06
CA MET A 126 -1.36 -6.07 1.94
C MET A 126 -2.24 -5.06 1.20
N ASN A 127 -3.24 -4.51 1.90
CA ASN A 127 -3.90 -3.30 1.41
C ASN A 127 -2.84 -2.19 1.26
N PRO A 128 -3.07 -1.18 0.40
CA PRO A 128 -2.17 -0.05 0.25
C PRO A 128 -1.73 0.51 1.61
N ILE A 129 -0.43 0.67 1.78
CA ILE A 129 0.22 1.16 2.98
C ILE A 129 0.83 2.53 2.75
N GLN A 130 0.90 3.27 3.84
CA GLN A 130 1.57 4.54 3.93
C GLN A 130 2.81 4.40 4.82
N VAL A 131 3.95 4.87 4.32
CA VAL A 131 5.23 4.87 5.01
C VAL A 131 5.62 6.30 5.35
N ARG A 132 6.01 6.54 6.60
CA ARG A 132 6.49 7.82 7.11
C ARG A 132 7.82 7.64 7.82
N PHE A 133 8.75 8.55 7.59
CA PHE A 133 10.02 8.60 8.33
C PHE A 133 10.03 9.78 9.28
N GLY A 134 10.72 9.61 10.41
CA GLY A 134 11.03 10.68 11.36
C GLY A 134 12.52 10.71 11.66
N VAL A 135 13.03 11.91 11.98
CA VAL A 135 14.41 12.14 12.39
C VAL A 135 14.40 12.58 13.85
N TRP A 136 15.20 11.91 14.68
CA TRP A 136 15.39 12.23 16.08
C TRP A 136 16.84 12.64 16.31
N ARG A 137 17.05 13.79 16.95
CA ARG A 137 18.40 14.25 17.33
C ARG A 137 18.60 13.93 18.80
N GLU A 138 19.52 13.01 19.09
CA GLU A 138 19.84 12.63 20.46
C GLU A 138 21.23 13.15 20.82
N GLY A 139 21.31 14.40 21.28
CA GLY A 139 22.52 15.01 21.83
C GLY A 139 23.82 14.70 21.05
N PRO A 140 24.93 14.34 21.73
CA PRO A 140 26.19 13.96 21.09
C PRO A 140 26.16 12.57 20.41
N ASP A 141 25.11 11.76 20.62
CA ASP A 141 25.04 10.35 20.21
C ASP A 141 24.62 10.12 18.75
N GLY A 142 24.37 11.21 18.02
CA GLY A 142 24.09 11.23 16.59
C GLY A 142 22.61 11.24 16.22
N MET A 143 22.35 11.21 14.91
CA MET A 143 20.98 11.14 14.39
C MET A 143 20.45 9.71 14.47
N LYS A 144 19.20 9.59 14.93
CA LYS A 144 18.43 8.35 14.88
C LYS A 144 17.18 8.57 14.03
N PHE A 145 16.66 7.48 13.49
CA PHE A 145 15.53 7.51 12.57
C PHE A 145 14.43 6.60 13.07
N VAL A 146 13.19 6.91 12.71
CA VAL A 146 12.03 6.07 12.98
C VAL A 146 11.25 5.89 11.68
N CYS A 147 10.70 4.70 11.49
CA CYS A 147 9.82 4.38 10.38
C CYS A 147 8.46 3.96 10.92
N LYS A 148 7.39 4.55 10.38
CA LYS A 148 6.01 4.16 10.62
C LYS A 148 5.43 3.60 9.34
N VAL A 149 4.78 2.44 9.45
CA VAL A 149 4.00 1.81 8.38
C VAL A 149 2.58 1.63 8.86
N GLU A 150 1.61 2.12 8.09
CA GLU A 150 0.18 2.00 8.40
C GLU A 150 -0.63 1.73 7.13
N TYR A 151 -1.83 1.15 7.21
CA TYR A 151 -2.71 1.10 6.05
C TYR A 151 -3.17 2.51 5.65
N ALA A 152 -3.25 2.76 4.35
CA ALA A 152 -3.76 4.02 3.80
C ALA A 152 -5.28 4.15 3.99
N SER A 153 -6.00 3.03 4.21
CA SER A 153 -7.44 3.01 4.41
C SER A 153 -7.84 2.78 5.87
N ASP A 154 -8.91 3.45 6.29
CA ASP A 154 -9.49 3.36 7.64
C ASP A 154 -10.39 2.11 7.79
N ARG A 155 -9.81 0.93 7.56
CA ARG A 155 -10.51 -0.34 7.80
C ARG A 155 -10.44 -0.68 9.29
N ARG A 156 -11.50 -1.30 9.80
CA ARG A 156 -11.80 -1.57 11.24
C ARG A 156 -10.69 -2.19 12.10
N VAL A 157 -9.58 -2.69 11.52
CA VAL A 157 -8.36 -3.04 12.26
C VAL A 157 -7.14 -2.65 11.40
N PRO A 158 -6.66 -1.41 11.48
CA PRO A 158 -5.52 -1.00 10.68
C PRO A 158 -4.26 -1.66 11.27
N TRP A 159 -3.53 -2.42 10.45
CA TRP A 159 -2.19 -2.82 10.85
C TRP A 159 -1.31 -1.57 10.85
N SER A 160 -0.80 -1.22 12.03
CA SER A 160 0.20 -0.18 12.19
C SER A 160 1.45 -0.77 12.83
N TRP A 161 2.61 -0.37 12.35
CA TRP A 161 3.88 -0.74 12.90
C TRP A 161 4.80 0.49 13.00
N TRP A 162 5.59 0.52 14.06
CA TRP A 162 6.62 1.52 14.29
C TRP A 162 7.93 0.77 14.52
N SER A 163 8.99 1.23 13.87
CA SER A 163 10.35 0.82 14.23
C SER A 163 10.72 1.40 15.59
N SER A 164 11.71 0.80 16.25
CA SER A 164 12.49 1.50 17.26
C SER A 164 13.36 2.58 16.59
N LEU A 165 14.12 3.33 17.41
CA LEU A 165 15.07 4.30 16.91
C LEU A 165 16.29 3.59 16.30
N VAL A 166 16.38 3.61 14.97
CA VAL A 166 17.42 2.96 14.17
C VAL A 166 18.50 3.96 13.72
N ARG A 167 19.74 3.50 13.49
CA ARG A 167 20.84 4.38 13.07
C ARG A 167 21.11 4.28 11.57
N ASN A 168 20.83 3.15 10.96
CA ASN A 168 21.13 2.88 9.56
C ASN A 168 20.01 2.05 8.89
N PRO A 169 19.99 1.96 7.55
CA PRO A 169 18.96 1.21 6.82
C PRO A 169 18.94 -0.30 7.16
N GLN A 170 20.08 -0.90 7.50
CA GLN A 170 20.16 -2.32 7.84
C GLN A 170 19.45 -2.63 9.17
N ASP A 171 19.59 -1.74 10.17
CA ASP A 171 18.85 -1.86 11.42
C ASP A 171 17.34 -1.87 11.15
N LEU A 172 16.88 -0.95 10.29
CA LEU A 172 15.48 -0.91 9.89
C LEU A 172 15.03 -2.18 9.17
N ALA A 173 15.85 -2.69 8.25
CA ALA A 173 15.57 -3.94 7.54
C ALA A 173 15.35 -5.10 8.52
N ASN A 174 16.22 -5.20 9.54
CA ASN A 174 16.14 -6.25 10.56
C ASN A 174 14.88 -6.13 11.42
N GLU A 175 14.48 -4.91 11.78
CA GLU A 175 13.24 -4.69 12.55
C GLU A 175 11.99 -4.97 11.73
N LEU A 176 11.92 -4.47 10.50
CA LEU A 176 10.77 -4.68 9.62
C LEU A 176 10.61 -6.16 9.27
N THR A 177 11.70 -6.87 8.99
CA THR A 177 11.69 -8.32 8.77
C THR A 177 11.10 -9.08 9.96
N ARG A 178 11.51 -8.72 11.20
CA ARG A 178 10.96 -9.33 12.42
C ARG A 178 9.48 -9.02 12.60
N ALA A 179 9.06 -7.79 12.30
CA ALA A 179 7.67 -7.37 12.36
C ALA A 179 6.79 -8.13 11.35
N LEU A 180 7.25 -8.27 10.11
CA LEU A 180 6.57 -9.02 9.06
C LEU A 180 6.48 -10.50 9.40
N ALA A 181 7.56 -11.13 9.89
CA ALA A 181 7.53 -12.51 10.36
C ALA A 181 6.48 -12.71 11.47
N SER A 182 6.39 -11.77 12.42
CA SER A 182 5.41 -11.79 13.50
C SER A 182 3.97 -11.57 13.00
N ARG A 183 3.77 -10.77 11.95
CA ARG A 183 2.48 -10.60 11.27
C ARG A 183 2.05 -11.88 10.58
N ARG A 184 2.91 -12.47 9.75
CA ARG A 184 2.63 -13.72 9.01
C ARG A 184 2.26 -14.85 9.97
N LYS A 185 2.98 -15.00 11.09
CA LYS A 185 2.63 -15.96 12.15
C LYS A 185 1.22 -15.73 12.73
N ARG A 186 0.84 -14.47 13.00
CA ARG A 186 -0.51 -14.14 13.50
C ARG A 186 -1.60 -14.43 12.46
N GLN A 187 -1.36 -14.18 11.18
CA GLN A 187 -2.31 -14.52 10.12
C GLN A 187 -2.55 -16.04 10.01
N VAL A 188 -1.48 -16.84 10.12
CA VAL A 188 -1.58 -18.30 10.12
C VAL A 188 -2.36 -18.82 11.34
N VAL A 189 -2.30 -18.16 12.49
CA VAL A 189 -3.06 -18.54 13.71
C VAL A 189 -4.53 -18.06 13.67
N VAL A 190 -4.82 -16.94 13.00
CA VAL A 190 -6.19 -16.41 12.86
C VAL A 190 -7.00 -17.16 11.79
N ALA A 191 -6.38 -17.63 10.71
CA ALA A 191 -7.05 -18.41 9.66
C ALA A 191 -7.79 -19.68 10.17
N PRO A 192 -7.23 -20.50 11.10
CA PRO A 192 -7.95 -21.64 11.67
C PRO A 192 -9.03 -21.24 12.68
N SER A 193 -8.90 -20.12 13.40
CA SER A 193 -9.87 -19.70 14.41
C SER A 193 -11.15 -19.08 13.81
N LEU A 194 -11.07 -18.38 12.68
CA LEU A 194 -12.25 -17.89 11.95
C LEU A 194 -13.03 -19.04 11.27
N ARG A 195 -12.34 -20.07 10.75
CA ARG A 195 -13.00 -21.31 10.27
C ARG A 195 -13.71 -22.05 11.42
N ALA A 196 -13.16 -22.03 12.62
CA ALA A 196 -13.78 -22.63 13.81
C ALA A 196 -14.99 -21.84 14.33
N LEU A 197 -14.97 -20.50 14.25
CA LEU A 197 -16.11 -19.65 14.61
C LEU A 197 -17.27 -19.78 13.61
N GLY A 198 -16.97 -19.81 12.30
CA GLY A 198 -17.97 -20.01 11.25
C GLY A 198 -18.74 -21.34 11.39
N ARG A 199 -18.06 -22.42 11.82
CA ARG A 199 -18.70 -23.70 12.14
C ARG A 199 -19.61 -23.67 13.37
N ARG A 200 -19.34 -22.81 14.37
CA ARG A 200 -20.21 -22.68 15.56
C ARG A 200 -21.45 -21.84 15.28
N VAL A 201 -21.33 -20.80 14.44
CA VAL A 201 -22.49 -19.97 14.05
C VAL A 201 -23.44 -20.75 13.16
N ALA A 202 -22.93 -21.57 12.22
CA ALA A 202 -23.77 -22.44 11.39
C ALA A 202 -24.56 -23.49 12.19
N ARG A 203 -24.06 -23.94 13.35
CA ARG A 203 -24.81 -24.86 14.24
C ARG A 203 -25.85 -24.19 15.13
N ARG A 204 -25.82 -22.86 15.28
CA ARG A 204 -26.82 -22.11 16.09
C ARG A 204 -28.00 -21.59 15.27
N GLY A 205 -27.94 -21.64 13.94
CA GLY A 205 -28.98 -21.15 13.02
C GLY A 205 -30.03 -22.16 12.56
N LEU A 206 -29.99 -23.41 13.02
CA LEU A 206 -30.92 -24.48 12.59
C LEU A 206 -31.69 -25.09 13.78
N ARG A 207 -32.34 -24.25 14.59
CA ARG A 207 -33.49 -24.70 15.37
C ARG A 207 -34.73 -23.92 14.92
N PRO A 208 -35.71 -24.56 14.27
CA PRO A 208 -36.98 -23.91 14.02
C PRO A 208 -37.64 -23.62 15.38
N THR A 209 -37.82 -22.34 15.70
CA THR A 209 -38.66 -21.90 16.81
C THR A 209 -40.12 -22.26 16.48
N PRO A 210 -40.84 -22.97 17.37
CA PRO A 210 -42.25 -23.24 17.14
C PRO A 210 -43.05 -21.92 17.22
N PRO A 211 -44.14 -21.79 16.43
CA PRO A 211 -44.94 -20.57 16.44
C PRO A 211 -45.66 -20.40 17.79
N PRO A 212 -45.92 -19.15 18.21
CA PRO A 212 -46.60 -18.88 19.47
C PRO A 212 -48.07 -19.34 19.42
N PRO A 213 -48.66 -19.80 20.54
CA PRO A 213 -50.06 -20.20 20.58
C PRO A 213 -50.98 -18.97 20.44
N ALA A 214 -52.09 -19.16 19.73
CA ALA A 214 -53.11 -18.14 19.49
C ALA A 214 -53.82 -17.69 20.79
N PRO A 215 -54.25 -16.42 20.90
CA PRO A 215 -54.93 -15.91 22.08
C PRO A 215 -56.33 -16.52 22.23
N ALA A 216 -56.63 -17.05 23.41
CA ALA A 216 -57.94 -17.57 23.76
C ALA A 216 -58.94 -16.41 23.98
N ASN A 217 -59.83 -16.20 23.02
CA ASN A 217 -61.07 -15.43 23.24
C ASN A 217 -62.01 -16.29 24.10
N THR A 218 -62.29 -15.84 25.33
CA THR A 218 -63.50 -16.29 26.04
C THR A 218 -64.23 -15.07 26.56
N ALA A 219 -65.19 -14.59 25.76
CA ALA A 219 -66.26 -13.73 26.23
C ALA A 219 -67.18 -14.58 27.11
N ALA A 220 -67.25 -14.28 28.41
CA ALA A 220 -68.27 -14.82 29.29
C ALA A 220 -69.45 -13.83 29.30
N THR A 221 -70.55 -14.22 28.69
CA THR A 221 -71.86 -13.54 28.78
C THR A 221 -72.75 -14.31 29.73
N LYS A 222 -73.65 -13.57 30.40
CA LYS A 222 -74.88 -13.98 31.13
C LYS A 222 -74.69 -14.27 32.62
N GLU A 223 -75.56 -13.86 33.54
CA GLU A 223 -76.86 -13.18 33.48
C GLU A 223 -77.17 -12.67 34.91
N GLN A 224 -77.81 -11.51 35.05
CA GLN A 224 -78.44 -11.07 36.30
C GLN A 224 -79.78 -11.81 36.47
N PRO A 225 -80.18 -12.20 37.69
CA PRO A 225 -81.57 -12.48 38.00
C PRO A 225 -82.25 -11.26 38.63
N LEU A 226 -83.38 -10.87 38.05
CA LEU A 226 -84.44 -10.11 38.71
C LEU A 226 -85.07 -10.98 39.80
N ASN A 227 -85.47 -10.38 40.92
CA ASN A 227 -86.82 -10.57 41.45
C ASN A 227 -87.19 -9.48 42.47
N PHE A 228 -88.51 -9.25 42.49
CA PHE A 228 -89.31 -8.31 43.25
C PHE A 228 -89.06 -8.28 44.76
#